data_AF-A0A956KWG7-F1
#
_entry.id   AF-A0A956KWG7-F1
#
_cell.length_a   1.000
_cell.length_b   1.000
_cell.length_c   1.000
_cell.angle_alpha   90.00
_cell.angle_beta   90.00
_cell.angle_gamma   90.00
#
_symmetry.space_group_name_H-M   'P 1'
#
loop_
_entity.id
_entity.type
_entity.pdbx_description
1 polymer ?
#
loop_
_entity_poly.entity_id
_entity_poly.type
_entity_poly.pdbx_seq_one_letter_code
_entity_poly.pdbx_strand_id
1 'polypeptide(L)' 'MPRCLEPGDAYGPYRVLDVIGQGGFAWVYRVDGPGLAEPAALKLSLEPVHDRATAHRALREIGVLRSLTNTHVVRVLD' A
#
# COMPACT_ATOMS: atom_id res chain seq x y z
N MET A 1 -1.93 -8.23 -17.24
CA MET A 1 -1.18 -7.80 -16.04
C MET A 1 -1.49 -6.34 -15.79
N PRO A 2 -1.89 -5.93 -14.58
CA PRO A 2 -2.06 -4.52 -14.29
C PRO A 2 -0.71 -3.82 -14.51
N ARG A 3 -0.75 -2.68 -15.23
CA ARG A 3 0.44 -1.88 -15.51
C ARG A 3 1.00 -1.36 -14.18
N CYS A 4 2.33 -1.41 -14.01
CA CYS A 4 2.99 -0.70 -12.92
C CYS A 4 2.63 0.79 -13.02
N LEU A 5 2.33 1.44 -11.89
CA LEU A 5 2.09 2.88 -11.87
C LEU A 5 3.41 3.63 -12.00
N GLU A 6 3.40 4.71 -12.77
CA GLU A 6 4.57 5.56 -13.01
C GLU A 6 4.48 6.85 -12.18
N PRO A 7 5.61 7.51 -11.90
CA PRO A 7 5.60 8.84 -11.29
C PRO A 7 4.67 9.80 -12.06
N GLY A 8 3.75 10.45 -11.34
CA GLY A 8 2.72 11.32 -11.89
C GLY A 8 1.34 10.67 -11.99
N ASP A 9 1.25 9.34 -12.01
CA ASP A 9 -0.02 8.61 -12.01
C ASP A 9 -0.79 8.85 -10.70
N ALA A 10 -2.12 8.75 -10.77
CA ALA A 10 -3.00 8.83 -9.62
C ALA A 10 -3.57 7.44 -9.28
N TYR A 11 -3.66 7.14 -8.00
CA TYR A 11 -4.36 5.97 -7.47
C TYR A 11 -5.31 6.40 -6.35
N GLY A 12 -6.60 6.52 -6.69
CA GLY A 12 -7.58 7.11 -5.79
C GLY A 12 -7.19 8.55 -5.42
N PRO A 13 -7.10 8.89 -4.11
CA PRO A 13 -6.71 10.23 -3.67
C PRO A 13 -5.18 10.46 -3.68
N TYR A 14 -4.39 9.43 -3.97
CA TYR A 14 -2.93 9.48 -3.87
C TYR A 14 -2.29 9.70 -5.24
N ARG A 15 -1.23 10.50 -5.28
CA ARG A 15 -0.39 10.65 -6.48
C ARG A 15 0.94 9.92 -6.29
N VAL A 16 1.35 9.18 -7.30
CA VAL A 16 2.60 8.43 -7.32
C VAL A 16 3.76 9.38 -7.56
N LEU A 17 4.71 9.37 -6.64
CA LEU A 17 5.94 10.15 -6.73
C LEU A 17 7.11 9.30 -7.24
N ASP A 18 7.16 8.03 -6.84
CA ASP A 18 8.23 7.11 -7.23
C ASP A 18 7.85 5.64 -7.02
N VAL A 19 8.53 4.73 -7.70
CA VAL A 19 8.52 3.29 -7.41
C VAL A 19 9.67 2.99 -6.46
N ILE A 20 9.35 2.64 -5.22
CA ILE A 20 10.37 2.43 -4.17
C ILE A 20 10.63 0.96 -3.85
N GLY A 21 9.89 0.03 -4.48
CA GLY A 21 10.19 -1.39 -4.39
C GLY A 21 9.20 -2.28 -5.11
N GLN A 22 9.65 -3.51 -5.37
CA GLN A 22 8.84 -4.61 -5.87
C GLN A 22 9.18 -5.87 -5.10
N GLY A 23 8.16 -6.53 -4.55
CA GLY A 23 8.30 -7.87 -4.00
C GLY A 23 7.45 -8.86 -4.78
N GLY A 24 7.51 -10.14 -4.41
CA GLY A 24 6.71 -11.19 -5.05
C GLY A 24 5.18 -11.03 -4.89
N PHE A 25 4.73 -10.18 -3.96
CA PHE A 25 3.30 -9.95 -3.70
C PHE A 25 2.80 -8.59 -4.19
N ALA A 26 3.65 -7.56 -4.22
CA ALA A 26 3.19 -6.18 -4.39
C ALA A 26 4.27 -5.25 -4.97
N TRP A 27 3.81 -4.21 -5.64
CA TRP A 27 4.57 -2.97 -5.83
C TRP A 27 4.45 -2.08 -4.60
N VAL A 28 5.51 -1.31 -4.33
CA VAL A 28 5.52 -0.28 -3.29
C VAL A 28 5.90 1.04 -3.93
N TYR A 29 5.02 2.03 -3.77
CA TYR A 29 5.17 3.35 -4.34
C TYR A 29 5.35 4.37 -3.22
N ARG A 30 6.17 5.39 -3.44
CA ARG A 30 6.13 6.61 -2.63
C ARG A 30 5.01 7.48 -3.18
N VAL A 31 4.11 7.94 -2.31
CA VAL A 31 2.93 8.73 -2.70
C VAL A 31 2.75 9.94 -1.80
N ASP A 32 2.11 10.98 -2.32
CA ASP A 32 1.49 12.04 -1.54
C ASP A 32 -0.05 11.99 -1.67
N GLY A 33 -0.75 12.74 -0.84
CA GLY A 33 -2.20 12.80 -0.88
C GLY A 33 -2.82 13.58 0.28
N PRO A 34 -4.14 13.79 0.26
CA PRO A 34 -4.85 14.52 1.29
C PRO A 34 -4.66 13.90 2.68
N GLY A 35 -4.36 14.75 3.67
CA GLY A 35 -4.25 14.33 5.08
C GLY A 35 -2.93 13.65 5.47
N LEU A 36 -2.03 13.40 4.51
CA LEU A 36 -0.67 12.94 4.81
C LEU A 36 0.20 14.14 5.21
N ALA A 37 0.85 14.06 6.38
CA ALA A 37 1.79 15.08 6.83
C ALA A 37 3.11 15.04 6.03
N GLU A 38 3.46 13.86 5.52
CA GLU A 38 4.65 13.58 4.73
C GLU A 38 4.34 12.49 3.70
N PRO A 39 5.12 12.35 2.61
CA PRO A 39 4.93 11.26 1.66
C PRO A 39 4.93 9.88 2.34
N ALA A 40 4.01 9.02 1.93
CA ALA A 40 3.82 7.69 2.50
C ALA A 40 4.16 6.59 1.48
N ALA A 41 4.19 5.34 1.96
CA ALA A 41 4.30 4.17 1.11
C ALA A 41 2.90 3.60 0.78
N LEU A 42 2.58 3.47 -0.50
CA LEU A 42 1.40 2.77 -1.00
C LEU A 42 1.82 1.39 -1.51
N LYS A 43 1.33 0.32 -0.88
CA LYS A 43 1.60 -1.06 -1.29
C LYS A 43 0.40 -1.63 -2.05
N LEU A 44 0.58 -1.97 -3.32
CA LEU A 44 -0.48 -2.53 -4.18
C LEU A 44 -0.13 -3.94 -4.61
N SER A 45 -1.04 -4.89 -4.37
CA SER A 45 -0.90 -6.28 -4.80
C SER A 45 -0.72 -6.39 -6.31
N LEU A 46 0.15 -7.31 -6.76
CA LEU A 46 0.40 -7.55 -8.19
C LEU A 46 -0.83 -8.11 -8.91
N GLU A 47 -1.62 -8.92 -8.20
CA GLU A 47 -2.83 -9.52 -8.71
C GLU A 47 -4.03 -9.12 -7.85
N PRO A 48 -5.22 -8.93 -8.44
CA PRO A 48 -6.42 -8.66 -7.68
C PRO A 48 -6.75 -9.82 -6.73
N VAL A 49 -7.30 -9.49 -5.56
CA VAL A 49 -7.81 -10.50 -4.64
C VAL A 49 -9.16 -10.99 -5.16
N HIS A 50 -9.22 -12.24 -5.62
CA HIS A 50 -10.42 -12.81 -6.25
C HIS A 50 -11.30 -13.61 -5.30
N ASP A 51 -10.75 -14.14 -4.20
CA ASP A 51 -11.49 -15.00 -3.28
C ASP A 51 -11.69 -14.34 -1.90
N ARG A 52 -12.82 -14.69 -1.29
CA ARG A 52 -13.25 -14.10 -0.02
C ARG A 52 -12.36 -14.51 1.15
N ALA A 53 -11.75 -15.70 1.11
CA ALA A 53 -10.91 -16.19 2.21
C ALA A 53 -9.60 -15.39 2.28
N THR A 54 -8.95 -15.16 1.13
CA THR A 54 -7.77 -14.31 1.00
C THR A 54 -8.07 -12.87 1.40
N ALA A 55 -9.20 -12.31 0.95
CA ALA A 55 -9.61 -10.96 1.34
C ALA A 55 -9.81 -10.84 2.86
N HIS A 56 -10.54 -11.78 3.48
CA HIS A 56 -10.73 -11.78 4.93
C HIS A 56 -9.42 -11.95 5.69
N ARG A 57 -8.50 -12.80 5.22
CA ARG A 57 -7.18 -12.97 5.84
C ARG A 57 -6.38 -11.66 5.77
N ALA A 58 -6.31 -11.02 4.61
CA ALA A 58 -5.61 -9.76 4.44
C ALA A 58 -6.16 -8.67 5.37
N LEU A 59 -7.49 -8.54 5.48
CA LEU A 59 -8.11 -7.58 6.38
C LEU A 59 -7.78 -7.84 7.87
N ARG A 60 -7.72 -9.11 8.30
CA ARG A 60 -7.29 -9.46 9.67
C ARG A 60 -5.84 -9.07 9.92
N GLU A 61 -4.95 -9.37 8.97
CA GLU A 61 -3.53 -9.03 9.07
C GLU A 61 -3.33 -7.51 9.15
N ILE A 62 -4.01 -6.74 8.29
CA ILE A 62 -4.01 -5.27 8.34
C ILE A 62 -4.51 -4.77 9.69
N GLY A 63 -5.60 -5.34 10.22
CA GLY A 63 -6.13 -4.98 11.53
C GLY A 63 -5.11 -5.15 12.67
N VAL A 64 -4.36 -6.25 12.66
CA VAL A 64 -3.28 -6.47 13.63
C VAL A 64 -2.14 -5.45 13.42
N LEU A 65 -1.68 -5.27 12.18
CA LEU A 65 -0.59 -4.33 11.86
C LEU A 65 -0.92 -2.89 12.26
N ARG A 66 -2.17 -2.45 12.10
CA ARG A 66 -2.64 -1.12 12.50
C ARG A 66 -2.60 -0.88 14.01
N SER A 67 -2.63 -1.95 14.82
CA SER A 67 -2.51 -1.83 16.28
C SER A 67 -1.06 -1.73 16.77
N LEU A 68 -0.08 -1.97 15.90
CA LEU A 68 1.33 -1.88 16.27
C LEU A 68 1.80 -0.42 16.31
N THR A 69 2.39 -0.01 17.44
CA THR A 69 2.83 1.37 17.69
C THR A 69 4.32 1.48 18.02
N ASN A 70 5.11 0.45 17.69
CA ASN A 70 6.54 0.41 17.98
C ASN A 70 7.37 1.18 16.94
N THR A 71 8.37 1.96 17.38
CA THR A 71 9.26 2.76 16.52
C THR A 71 10.03 1.95 15.47
N HIS A 72 10.26 0.66 15.69
CA HIS A 72 10.96 -0.24 14.77
C HIS A 72 10.01 -0.99 13.82
N VAL A 73 8.72 -0.66 13.83
CA VAL A 73 7.70 -1.24 12.94
C VAL A 73 7.04 -0.12 12.16
N VAL A 74 6.98 -0.26 10.83
CA VAL A 74 6.30 0.72 9.97
C VAL A 74 4.81 0.76 10.33
N ARG A 75 4.30 1.96 10.63
CA ARG A 75 2.91 2.17 10.95
C ARG A 75 2.04 2.07 9.70
N VAL A 76 0.95 1.31 9.80
CA VAL A 76 -0.10 1.28 8.78
C VAL A 76 -1.07 2.44 9.00
N LEU A 77 -1.31 3.24 7.97
CA LEU A 77 -2.13 4.44 8.05
C LEU A 77 -3.61 4.17 7.72
N ASP A 78 -3.87 3.28 6.77
CA ASP A 78 -5.19 2.85 6.31
C ASP A 78 -5.22 1.33 6.09
#